data_AF-A0A2D6FK96-F1
#
_entry.id   AF-A0A2D6FK96-F1
#
_cell.length_a   1.000
_cell.length_b   1.000
_cell.length_c   1.000
_cell.angle_alpha   90.00
_cell.angle_beta   90.00
_cell.angle_gamma   90.00
#
_symmetry.space_group_name_H-M   'P 1'
#
loop_
_entity.id
_entity.type
_entity.pdbx_description
1 polymer ?
#
loop_
_entity_poly.entity_id
_entity_poly.type
_entity_poly.pdbx_seq_one_letter_code
_entity_poly.pdbx_strand_id
1 'polypeptide(L)' 'MNIGDLVKIKDSRRMIEYPYNFGGVGIIIDVYETDFDTTLEVRFEYDRGWFNIFELELISESR' A
#
# COMPACT_ATOMS: atom_id res chain seq x y z
N MET A 1 -7.93 3.08 -6.17
CA MET A 1 -6.49 2.75 -6.15
C MET A 1 -6.29 1.63 -7.15
N ASN A 2 -5.32 1.75 -8.03
CA ASN A 2 -5.04 0.84 -9.15
C ASN A 2 -3.56 0.45 -9.16
N ILE A 3 -3.22 -0.59 -9.93
CA ILE A 3 -1.82 -0.93 -10.21
C ILE A 3 -1.13 0.29 -10.83
N GLY A 4 0.04 0.63 -10.27
CA GLY A 4 0.83 1.81 -10.67
C GLY A 4 0.61 3.03 -9.78
N ASP A 5 -0.44 3.06 -8.96
CA ASP A 5 -0.68 4.17 -8.03
C ASP A 5 0.40 4.23 -6.94
N LEU A 6 0.81 5.45 -6.59
CA LEU A 6 1.69 5.71 -5.46
C LEU A 6 0.88 5.84 -4.18
N VAL A 7 1.25 5.04 -3.18
CA VAL A 7 0.54 4.93 -1.89
C VAL A 7 1.50 5.06 -0.72
N LYS A 8 0.95 5.46 0.43
CA LYS A 8 1.64 5.51 1.71
C LYS A 8 0.92 4.63 2.71
N ILE A 9 1.66 3.95 3.59
CA ILE A 9 1.08 3.26 4.75
C ILE A 9 0.59 4.32 5.75
N LYS A 10 -0.70 4.30 6.08
CA LYS A 10 -1.29 5.20 7.10
C LYS A 10 -1.64 4.48 8.41
N ASP A 11 -1.83 3.16 8.39
CA ASP A 11 -2.12 2.40 9.61
C ASP A 11 -0.85 2.21 10.45
N SER A 12 -0.80 2.85 11.63
CA SER A 12 0.35 2.81 12.53
C SER A 12 0.67 1.41 13.07
N ARG A 13 -0.26 0.45 13.03
CA ARG A 13 0.00 -0.93 13.42
C ARG A 13 1.01 -1.61 12.49
N ARG A 14 1.04 -1.20 11.22
CA ARG A 14 2.00 -1.70 10.23
C ARG A 14 3.42 -1.17 10.44
N MET A 15 3.64 -0.22 11.34
CA MET A 15 4.98 0.27 11.70
C MET A 15 5.86 -0.84 12.31
N ILE A 16 5.27 -1.84 12.96
CA ILE A 16 6.04 -2.94 13.58
C ILE A 16 6.55 -3.91 12.50
N GLU A 17 5.71 -4.20 11.51
CA GLU A 17 6.04 -5.13 10.41
C GLU A 17 6.92 -4.45 9.34
N TYR A 18 6.69 -3.16 9.09
CA TYR A 18 7.37 -2.38 8.06
C TYR A 18 8.03 -1.12 8.64
N PRO A 19 8.92 -1.22 9.64
CA PRO A 19 9.47 -0.06 10.36
C PRO A 19 10.26 0.90 9.46
N TYR A 20 10.89 0.37 8.41
CA TYR A 20 11.67 1.15 7.45
C TYR A 20 10.84 1.73 6.30
N ASN A 21 9.62 1.21 6.08
CA ASN A 21 8.70 1.68 5.04
C ASN A 21 7.51 2.45 5.63
N PHE A 22 7.37 2.50 6.95
CA PHE A 22 6.32 3.28 7.61
C PHE A 22 6.56 4.77 7.37
N GLY A 23 5.63 5.41 6.67
CA GLY A 23 5.80 6.77 6.19
C GLY A 23 6.48 6.89 4.81
N GLY A 24 6.99 5.79 4.26
CA GLY A 24 7.55 5.70 2.91
C GLY A 24 6.47 5.60 1.83
N VAL A 25 6.85 5.92 0.60
CA VAL A 25 6.00 5.82 -0.59
C VAL A 25 6.25 4.48 -1.27
N GLY A 26 5.20 3.72 -1.51
CA GLY A 26 5.22 2.50 -2.29
C GLY A 26 4.39 2.63 -3.57
N ILE A 27 4.54 1.66 -4.47
CA ILE A 27 3.74 1.55 -5.70
C ILE A 27 2.91 0.26 -5.67
N ILE A 28 1.63 0.33 -6.03
CA ILE A 28 0.79 -0.86 -6.16
C ILE A 28 1.25 -1.68 -7.37
N ILE A 29 1.56 -2.95 -7.15
CA ILE A 29 2.02 -3.87 -8.21
C ILE A 29 1.03 -5.00 -8.49
N ASP A 30 0.13 -5.30 -7.56
CA ASP A 30 -0.95 -6.28 -7.75
C ASP A 30 -2.19 -5.91 -6.91
N VAL A 31 -3.35 -6.40 -7.34
CA VAL A 31 -4.66 -6.13 -6.72
C VAL A 31 -5.43 -7.44 -6.61
N TYR A 32 -5.77 -7.81 -5.38
CA TYR A 32 -6.62 -8.95 -5.08
C TYR A 32 -7.95 -8.48 -4.49
N GLU A 33 -9.03 -8.67 -5.24
CA GLU A 33 -10.39 -8.28 -4.86
C GLU A 33 -11.26 -9.51 -4.61
N THR A 34 -12.02 -9.44 -3.52
CA THR A 34 -13.08 -10.38 -3.16
C THR A 34 -14.37 -9.61 -2.90
N ASP A 35 -15.49 -10.32 -2.77
CA ASP A 35 -16.79 -9.68 -2.49
C ASP A 35 -16.83 -8.88 -1.17
N PHE A 36 -15.88 -9.13 -0.26
CA PHE A 36 -15.86 -8.52 1.07
C PHE A 36 -14.65 -7.62 1.33
N ASP A 37 -13.59 -7.76 0.53
CA ASP A 37 -12.31 -7.15 0.84
C ASP A 37 -11.42 -6.91 -0.38
N THR A 38 -10.59 -5.88 -0.31
CA THR A 38 -9.59 -5.50 -1.32
C THR A 38 -8.22 -5.43 -0.68
N THR A 39 -7.33 -6.34 -1.10
CA THR A 39 -5.93 -6.37 -0.67
C THR A 39 -5.02 -5.99 -1.84
N LEU A 40 -4.03 -5.16 -1.58
CA LEU A 40 -3.11 -4.58 -2.55
C LEU A 40 -1.69 -5.03 -2.24
N GLU A 41 -0.97 -5.57 -3.22
CA GLU A 41 0.47 -5.79 -3.08
C GLU A 41 1.19 -4.48 -3.41
N VAL A 42 1.93 -3.96 -2.43
CA VAL A 42 2.68 -2.70 -2.55
C VAL A 42 4.16 -3.00 -2.50
N ARG A 43 4.90 -2.49 -3.49
CA ARG A 43 6.36 -2.52 -3.53
C ARG A 43 6.94 -1.22 -3.02
N PHE A 44 7.82 -1.32 -2.03
CA PHE A 44 8.68 -0.25 -1.53
C PHE A 44 10.10 -0.41 -2.10
N GLU A 45 11.01 0.48 -1.72
CA GLU A 45 12.40 0.48 -2.23
C GLU A 45 13.14 -0.83 -1.97
N TYR A 46 12.92 -1.44 -0.79
CA TYR A 46 13.66 -2.63 -0.35
C TYR A 46 12.78 -3.85 -0.05
N ASP A 47 11.45 -3.72 -0.14
CA ASP A 47 10.53 -4.76 0.31
C ASP A 47 9.19 -4.69 -0.43
N ARG A 48 8.35 -5.72 -0.24
CA ARG A 48 6.97 -5.75 -0.72
C ARG A 48 6.06 -6.37 0.32
N GLY A 49 4.81 -5.90 0.36
CA GLY A 49 3.84 -6.37 1.35
C GLY A 49 2.42 -6.32 0.82
N TRP A 50 1.56 -7.16 1.42
CA TRP A 50 0.13 -7.14 1.17
C TRP A 50 -0.57 -6.30 2.23
N PHE A 51 -1.34 -5.32 1.78
CA PHE A 51 -2.04 -4.37 2.61
C PHE A 51 -3.50 -4.31 2.21
N ASN A 52 -4.37 -4.19 3.20
CA ASN A 52 -5.74 -3.85 2.92
C ASN A 52 -5.83 -2.42 2.38
N ILE A 53 -6.76 -2.16 1.46
CA ILE A 53 -6.96 -0.82 0.88
C ILE A 53 -7.17 0.26 1.94
N PHE A 54 -7.79 -0.05 3.08
CA PHE A 54 -8.00 0.92 4.17
C PHE A 54 -6.74 1.22 4.98
N GLU A 55 -5.66 0.44 4.85
CA GLU A 55 -4.38 0.67 5.54
C GLU A 55 -3.48 1.66 4.78
N LEU A 56 -3.90 2.02 3.56
CA LEU A 56 -3.15 2.85 2.64
C LEU A 56 -3.81 4.22 2.41
N GLU A 57 -2.99 5.17 2.00
CA GLU A 57 -3.37 6.50 1.54
C GLU A 57 -2.79 6.73 0.15
N LEU A 58 -3.61 7.22 -0.79
CA LEU A 58 -3.17 7.55 -2.15
C LEU A 58 -2.44 8.89 -2.15
N ILE A 59 -1.22 8.96 -2.70
CA ILE A 59 -0.39 10.18 -2.69
C ILE A 59 -0.67 11.06 -3.93
N SER A 60 -1.96 11.36 -4.17
CA SER A 60 -2.49 12.12 -5.32
C SER A 60 -2.59 11.36 -6.65
N GLU A 61 -3.69 11.62 -7.38
CA GLU A 61 -3.81 11.37 -8.82
C GLU A 61 -2.95 12.39 -9.59
N SER A 62 -2.07 11.91 -10.48
CA SER A 62 -1.43 12.77 -11.48
C SER A 62 -2.24 12.73 -12.78
N ARG A 63 -3.18 13.67 -12.90
CA ARG A 63 -3.90 14.07 -14.13
C ARG A 63 -4.83 13.06 -14.79
#